data_AF-A0A101J980-F1
#
_entry.id   AF-A0A101J980-F1
#
_cell.length_a   1.000
_cell.length_b   1.000
_cell.length_c   1.000
_cell.angle_alpha   90.00
_cell.angle_beta   90.00
_cell.angle_gamma   90.00
#
_symmetry.space_group_name_H-M   'P 1'
#
loop_
_entity.id
_entity.type
_entity.pdbx_description
1 polymer ?
#
loop_
_entity_poly.entity_id
_entity_poly.type
_entity_poly.pdbx_seq_one_letter_code
_entity_poly.pdbx_strand_id
1 'polypeptide(L)'
;MFDVPPGPHRVEVWVPYVFPRRAGRASVDLVIAEQGVSMEYMAPSVTFAKGSLGPAGQQKSAGFKTVHAFNIAAIVLVVIAFIYLRTR
;
A
#
# COMPACT_ATOMS: atom_id res chain seq x y z
N MET A 1 -9.46 18.49 0.71
CA MET A 1 -10.60 18.31 -0.20
C MET A 1 -10.24 19.02 -1.50
N PHE A 2 -10.31 18.33 -2.64
CA PHE A 2 -10.07 18.93 -3.94
C PHE A 2 -11.43 19.23 -4.57
N ASP A 3 -11.58 20.41 -5.18
CA ASP A 3 -12.77 20.76 -5.93
C ASP A 3 -12.55 20.37 -7.39
N VAL A 4 -13.36 19.42 -7.88
CA VAL A 4 -13.24 18.84 -9.22
C VAL A 4 -14.63 18.81 -9.83
N PRO A 5 -14.81 19.28 -11.07
CA PRO A 5 -16.11 19.25 -11.74
C PRO A 5 -16.71 17.83 -11.80
N PRO A 6 -18.04 17.71 -11.78
CA PRO A 6 -18.72 16.45 -12.03
C PRO A 6 -18.37 15.87 -13.42
N GLY A 7 -18.36 14.54 -13.53
CA GLY A 7 -18.11 13.83 -14.79
C GLY A 7 -17.00 12.77 -14.72
N PRO A 8 -16.62 12.18 -15.87
CA PRO A 8 -15.63 11.11 -15.94
C PRO A 8 -14.21 11.63 -15.67
N HIS A 9 -13.53 11.01 -14.71
CA HIS A 9 -12.18 11.37 -14.29
C HIS A 9 -11.31 10.13 -14.10
N ARG A 10 -10.03 10.27 -14.47
CA ARG A 10 -8.97 9.32 -14.09
C ARG A 10 -8.21 9.91 -12.92
N VAL A 11 -8.20 9.21 -11.80
CA VAL A 11 -7.47 9.63 -10.60
C VAL A 11 -6.24 8.76 -10.45
N GLU A 12 -5.07 9.39 -10.32
CA GLU A 12 -3.81 8.72 -10.06
C GLU A 12 -3.15 9.25 -8.80
N VAL A 13 -2.73 8.35 -7.92
CA VAL A 13 -2.07 8.69 -6.66
C VAL A 13 -0.80 7.85 -6.52
N TRP A 14 0.28 8.48 -6.04
CA TRP A 14 1.54 7.84 -5.72
C TRP A 14 2.23 8.57 -4.57
N VAL A 15 3.15 7.88 -3.90
CA VAL A 15 3.99 8.49 -2.85
C VAL A 15 5.29 8.98 -3.50
N PRO A 16 5.66 10.26 -3.31
CA PRO A 16 6.93 10.78 -3.79
C PRO A 16 8.08 10.34 -2.88
N TYR A 17 8.94 9.44 -3.36
CA TYR A 17 10.23 9.11 -2.71
C TYR A 17 11.40 9.72 -3.47
N VAL A 18 12.58 9.74 -2.85
CA VAL A 18 13.84 10.19 -3.48
C VAL A 18 14.13 9.34 -4.73
N PHE A 19 14.04 8.01 -4.61
CA PHE A 19 14.09 7.07 -5.73
C PHE A 19 13.40 5.75 -5.35
N PRO A 20 12.42 5.25 -6.13
CA PRO A 20 11.81 5.83 -7.32
C PRO A 20 10.80 6.95 -6.98
N ARG A 21 10.71 7.99 -7.82
CA ARG A 21 9.87 9.20 -7.57
C ARG A 21 8.36 8.96 -7.56
N ARG A 22 7.89 7.80 -8.02
CA ARG A 22 6.45 7.45 -8.12
C ARG A 22 6.18 6.05 -7.57
N ALA A 23 6.48 5.86 -6.29
CA ALA A 23 6.27 4.58 -5.62
C ALA A 23 4.79 4.38 -5.28
N GLY A 24 4.31 3.14 -5.30
CA GLY A 24 2.93 2.85 -4.92
C GLY A 24 1.85 3.42 -5.84
N ARG A 25 2.15 3.64 -7.14
CA ARG A 25 1.16 4.20 -8.08
C ARG A 25 -0.12 3.36 -8.09
N ALA A 26 -1.25 4.04 -7.91
CA ALA A 26 -2.60 3.50 -8.04
C ALA A 26 -3.40 4.41 -8.97
N SER A 27 -4.23 3.81 -9.82
CA SER A 27 -5.09 4.52 -10.77
C SER A 27 -6.50 3.96 -10.73
N VAL A 28 -7.49 4.84 -10.77
CA VAL A 28 -8.91 4.46 -10.87
C VAL A 28 -9.61 5.39 -11.85
N ASP A 29 -10.46 4.81 -12.70
CA ASP A 29 -11.36 5.55 -13.57
C ASP A 29 -12.74 5.58 -12.88
N LEU A 30 -13.29 6.77 -12.67
CA LEU A 30 -14.56 6.96 -11.96
C LEU A 30 -15.35 8.14 -12.51
N VAL A 31 -16.64 8.19 -12.20
CA VAL A 31 -17.51 9.32 -12.49
C VAL A 31 -17.79 10.07 -11.20
N ILE A 32 -17.38 11.33 -11.13
CA ILE A 32 -17.64 12.20 -9.97
C ILE A 32 -19.07 12.72 -10.08
N ALA A 33 -19.87 12.49 -9.05
CA ALA A 33 -21.22 13.05 -8.92
C ALA A 33 -21.16 14.46 -8.31
N GLU A 34 -22.26 15.22 -8.38
CA GLU A 34 -22.39 16.57 -7.79
C GLU A 34 -22.03 16.63 -6.30
N GLN A 35 -22.26 15.53 -5.56
CA GLN A 35 -21.97 15.42 -4.13
C GLN A 35 -20.48 15.12 -3.84
N GLY A 36 -19.66 14.94 -4.88
CA GLY A 36 -18.28 14.48 -4.79
C GLY A 36 -18.16 12.98 -4.49
N VAL A 37 -16.92 12.50 -4.42
CA VAL A 37 -16.59 11.11 -4.07
C VAL A 37 -15.50 11.08 -3.00
N SER A 38 -15.72 10.30 -1.94
CA SER A 38 -14.69 10.05 -0.93
C SER A 38 -13.90 8.81 -1.31
N MET A 39 -12.58 8.95 -1.36
CA MET A 39 -11.66 7.85 -1.66
C MET A 39 -10.50 7.84 -0.68
N GLU A 40 -10.02 6.64 -0.39
CA GLU A 40 -8.82 6.44 0.39
C GLU A 40 -7.74 5.79 -0.46
N TYR A 41 -6.52 6.30 -0.29
CA TYR A 41 -5.32 5.71 -0.86
C TYR A 41 -4.59 4.91 0.23
N MET A 42 -4.29 3.65 -0.06
CA MET A 42 -3.48 2.77 0.77
C MET A 42 -2.12 2.55 0.10
N ALA A 43 -1.07 3.03 0.76
CA ALA A 43 0.30 2.81 0.33
C ALA A 43 0.67 1.31 0.44
N PRO A 44 1.50 0.79 -0.48
CA PRO A 44 1.96 -0.58 -0.40
C PRO A 44 2.96 -0.78 0.75
N SER A 45 2.97 -1.98 1.34
CA SER A 45 3.96 -2.36 2.35
C SER A 45 5.36 -2.59 1.76
N VAL A 46 5.44 -2.72 0.44
CA VAL A 46 6.70 -2.86 -0.31
C VAL A 46 6.80 -1.67 -1.26
N THR A 47 7.89 -0.89 -1.16
CA THR A 47 8.06 0.39 -1.86
C THR A 47 7.81 0.30 -3.38
N PHE A 48 8.19 -0.80 -4.03
CA PHE A 48 8.01 -0.98 -5.48
C PHE A 48 6.67 -1.62 -5.89
N ALA A 49 5.83 -2.03 -4.94
CA ALA A 49 4.52 -2.60 -5.26
C ALA A 49 3.51 -1.51 -5.64
N LYS A 50 2.37 -1.92 -6.21
CA LYS A 50 1.26 -1.00 -6.51
C LYS A 50 0.52 -0.65 -5.23
N GLY A 51 0.13 0.62 -5.09
CA GLY A 51 -0.82 1.04 -4.05
C GLY A 51 -2.23 0.59 -4.39
N SER A 52 -3.17 0.83 -3.46
CA SER A 52 -4.59 0.56 -3.66
C SER A 52 -5.39 1.85 -3.47
N LEU A 53 -6.32 2.12 -4.38
CA LEU A 53 -7.19 3.30 -4.37
C LEU A 53 -8.65 2.83 -4.53
N GLY A 54 -9.56 3.37 -3.72
CA GLY A 54 -10.96 2.92 -3.71
C GLY A 54 -11.84 3.66 -2.69
N PRO A 55 -13.04 3.11 -2.37
CA PRO A 55 -13.90 3.59 -1.28
C PRO A 55 -13.29 3.30 0.09
N ALA A 56 -13.51 4.18 1.06
CA ALA A 56 -12.97 4.04 2.41
C ALA A 56 -13.16 2.64 3.02
N GLY A 57 -12.08 2.09 3.61
CA GLY A 57 -12.09 0.80 4.30
C GLY A 57 -12.08 -0.47 3.41
N GLN A 58 -12.05 -0.36 2.07
CA GLN A 58 -12.02 -1.53 1.18
C GLN A 58 -10.60 -1.89 0.67
N GLN A 59 -9.65 -0.97 0.81
CA GLN A 59 -8.31 -1.03 0.26
C GLN A 59 -7.42 -1.89 1.14
N LYS A 60 -6.64 -2.74 0.50
CA LYS A 60 -5.65 -3.59 1.19
C LYS A 60 -4.26 -3.21 0.70
N SER A 61 -3.34 -3.07 1.64
CA SER A 61 -1.93 -2.83 1.30
C SER A 61 -1.37 -4.04 0.53
N ALA A 62 -0.87 -3.78 -0.67
CA ALA A 62 -0.17 -4.78 -1.45
C ALA A 62 1.13 -5.18 -0.75
N GLY A 63 1.41 -6.49 -0.72
CA GLY A 63 2.61 -7.04 -0.09
C GLY A 63 2.52 -7.19 1.43
N PHE A 64 1.43 -6.74 2.08
CA PHE A 64 1.25 -6.88 3.52
C PHE A 64 1.46 -8.33 3.99
N LYS A 65 0.74 -9.30 3.40
CA LYS A 65 0.87 -10.72 3.75
C LYS A 65 2.28 -11.27 3.55
N THR A 66 2.92 -10.90 2.44
CA THR A 66 4.27 -11.36 2.08
C THR A 66 5.32 -10.85 3.05
N VAL A 67 5.31 -9.54 3.34
CA VAL A 67 6.20 -8.92 4.33
C VAL A 67 5.98 -9.53 5.71
N HIS A 68 4.72 -9.77 6.09
CA HIS A 68 4.41 -10.35 7.38
C HIS A 68 4.94 -11.78 7.52
N ALA A 69 4.75 -12.62 6.49
CA ALA A 69 5.26 -13.98 6.46
C ALA A 69 6.80 -14.02 6.53
N PHE A 70 7.47 -13.14 5.78
CA PHE A 70 8.93 -13.02 5.81
C PHE A 70 9.44 -12.61 7.20
N ASN A 71 8.81 -11.63 7.84
CA ASN A 71 9.17 -11.21 9.19
C ASN A 71 8.99 -12.34 10.21
N ILE A 72 7.90 -13.11 10.13
CA ILE A 72 7.68 -14.27 11.01
C ILE A 72 8.79 -15.31 10.80
N ALA A 73 9.14 -15.64 9.55
CA ALA A 73 10.21 -16.58 9.25
C ALA A 73 11.57 -16.11 9.80
N ALA A 74 11.89 -14.82 9.63
CA ALA A 74 13.13 -14.23 10.15
C ALA A 74 13.21 -14.33 11.69
N ILE A 75 12.11 -14.03 12.40
CA ILE A 75 12.04 -14.14 13.86
C ILE A 75 12.28 -15.59 14.30
N VAL A 76 11.63 -16.56 13.64
CA VAL A 76 11.79 -18.00 13.96
C VAL A 76 13.25 -18.42 13.79
N LEU A 77 13.91 -18.01 12.70
CA LEU A 77 15.32 -18.32 12.47
C LEU A 77 16.24 -17.71 13.53
N VAL A 78 15.99 -16.47 13.95
CA VAL A 78 16.76 -15.81 15.02
C VAL A 78 16.60 -16.55 16.34
N VAL A 79 15.37 -16.98 16.68
CA VAL A 79 15.10 -17.74 17.91
C VAL A 79 15.83 -19.09 17.87
N ILE A 80 15.77 -19.82 16.75
CA ILE A 80 16.48 -21.10 16.59
C ILE A 80 17.99 -20.90 16.73
N ALA A 81 18.55 -19.89 16.06
CA ALA A 81 19.98 -19.58 16.16
C ALA A 81 20.39 -19.24 17.59
N PHE A 82 19.58 -18.47 18.31
CA PHE A 82 19.83 -18.13 19.71
C PHE A 82 19.81 -19.37 20.62
N ILE A 83 18.83 -20.26 20.46
CA ILE A 83 18.74 -21.52 21.21
C ILE A 83 19.97 -22.39 20.91
N TYR A 84 20.36 -22.48 19.64
CA TYR A 84 21.53 -23.25 19.22
C TYR A 84 22.83 -22.71 19.85
N LEU A 85 23.03 -21.40 19.82
CA LEU A 85 24.19 -20.74 20.41
C LEU A 85 24.23 -20.86 21.93
N ARG A 86 23.08 -20.95 22.61
CA ARG A 86 23.00 -21.13 24.06
C ARG A 86 23.26 -22.57 24.51
N THR A 87 22.99 -23.55 23.65
CA THR A 87 23.10 -24.98 23.98
C THR A 87 24.48 -25.56 23.62
N ARG A 88 25.32 -24.79 22.91
CA ARG A 88 26.75 -25.07 22.72
C ARG A 88 27.59 -24.45 23.82
#